data_AF-A0A356CKF9-F1
#
_entry.id   AF-A0A356CKF9-F1
#
_cell.length_a   1.000
_cell.length_b   1.000
_cell.length_c   1.000
_cell.angle_alpha   90.00
_cell.angle_beta   90.00
_cell.angle_gamma   90.00
#
_symmetry.space_group_name_H-M   'P 1'
#
loop_
_entity.id
_entity.type
_entity.pdbx_description
1 polymer ?
#
loop_
_entity_poly.entity_id
_entity_poly.type
_entity_poly.pdbx_seq_one_letter_code
_entity_poly.pdbx_strand_id
1 'polypeptide(L)'
;MARPTRALISSAALIHNYSLAQKGSGAHCMPMVKANAYGHGAKDVCKILDQAPAFGVASIEEALELRKSGIQQPILLLEGTFSACEIAIAETHNFWVMIENHRQL
;
A
#
# COMPACT_ATOMS: atom_id res chain seq x y z
N MET A 1 23.31 -17.77 6.98
CA MET A 1 22.66 -16.72 7.80
C MET A 1 23.43 -16.60 9.12
N ALA A 2 24.12 -15.50 9.38
CA ALA A 2 25.00 -15.35 10.54
C ALA A 2 24.40 -14.57 11.73
N ARG A 3 23.25 -13.91 11.54
CA ARG A 3 22.56 -13.15 12.59
C ARG A 3 21.25 -13.84 12.98
N PRO A 4 21.00 -14.08 14.28
CA PRO A 4 19.83 -14.86 14.73
C PRO A 4 18.53 -14.05 14.79
N THR A 5 18.61 -12.72 14.83
CA THR A 5 17.44 -11.83 14.97
C THR A 5 16.46 -12.03 13.80
N ARG A 6 15.20 -12.27 14.13
CA ARG A 6 14.10 -12.50 13.18
C ARG A 6 12.86 -11.74 13.62
N ALA A 7 12.15 -11.15 12.66
CA ALA A 7 10.77 -10.73 12.83
C ALA A 7 9.88 -11.80 12.20
N LEU A 8 8.91 -12.32 12.97
CA LEU A 8 7.96 -13.33 12.50
C LEU A 8 6.61 -12.66 12.27
N ILE A 9 6.15 -12.65 11.02
CA ILE A 9 4.89 -12.02 10.63
C ILE A 9 3.83 -13.09 10.46
N SER A 10 2.70 -12.93 11.15
CA SER A 10 1.57 -13.87 11.07
C SER A 10 0.59 -13.47 9.98
N SER A 11 0.54 -14.25 8.89
CA SER A 11 -0.44 -14.07 7.82
C SER A 11 -1.87 -14.26 8.31
N ALA A 12 -2.11 -15.23 9.20
CA ALA A 12 -3.42 -15.47 9.81
C ALA A 12 -3.92 -14.25 10.60
N ALA A 13 -3.04 -13.57 11.34
CA ALA A 13 -3.40 -12.36 12.07
C ALA A 13 -3.75 -11.20 11.13
N LEU A 14 -2.99 -11.03 10.03
CA LEU A 14 -3.29 -10.01 9.01
C LEU A 14 -4.68 -10.22 8.39
N ILE A 15 -4.99 -11.45 7.97
CA ILE A 15 -6.29 -11.81 7.38
C ILE A 15 -7.42 -11.59 8.40
N HIS A 16 -7.22 -12.04 9.64
CA HIS A 16 -8.20 -11.86 10.71
C HIS A 16 -8.51 -10.39 10.97
N ASN A 17 -7.49 -9.56 11.15
CA ASN A 17 -7.65 -8.13 11.43
C ASN A 17 -8.31 -7.40 10.26
N TYR A 18 -7.94 -7.75 9.02
CA TYR A 18 -8.58 -7.18 7.82
C TYR A 18 -10.07 -7.52 7.77
N SER A 19 -10.43 -8.79 8.01
CA SER A 19 -11.83 -9.22 8.06
C SER A 19 -12.62 -8.50 9.16
N LEU A 20 -12.01 -8.29 10.32
CA LEU A 20 -12.63 -7.55 11.42
C LEU A 20 -12.89 -6.09 11.05
N ALA A 21 -11.92 -5.42 10.42
CA ALA A 21 -12.07 -4.03 9.96
C ALA A 21 -13.20 -3.89 8.91
N GLN A 22 -13.28 -4.81 7.96
CA GLN A 22 -14.37 -4.84 6.97
C GLN A 22 -15.74 -5.01 7.64
N LYS A 23 -15.86 -5.99 8.56
CA LYS A 23 -17.11 -6.22 9.29
C LYS A 23 -17.51 -5.03 10.17
N GLY A 24 -16.56 -4.42 10.86
CA GLY A 24 -16.81 -3.31 11.77
C GLY A 24 -17.19 -2.01 11.04
N SER A 25 -16.63 -1.77 9.86
CA SER A 25 -16.97 -0.60 9.05
C SER A 25 -18.25 -0.75 8.24
N GLY A 26 -18.66 -1.99 7.91
CA GLY A 26 -19.76 -2.25 6.98
C GLY A 26 -19.43 -1.84 5.54
N ALA A 27 -18.15 -1.59 5.24
CA ALA A 27 -17.68 -1.10 3.95
C ALA A 27 -16.42 -1.84 3.50
N HIS A 28 -16.02 -1.57 2.27
CA HIS A 28 -14.73 -2.02 1.77
C HIS A 28 -13.59 -1.26 2.46
N CYS A 29 -12.61 -2.00 2.99
CA CYS A 29 -11.41 -1.42 3.59
C CYS A 29 -10.22 -1.47 2.63
N MET A 30 -9.48 -0.37 2.57
CA MET A 30 -8.20 -0.24 1.86
C MET A 30 -7.04 -0.32 2.87
N PRO A 31 -6.23 -1.39 2.87
CA PRO A 31 -5.08 -1.49 3.77
C PRO A 31 -4.01 -0.46 3.45
N MET A 32 -3.51 0.19 4.50
CA MET A 32 -2.34 1.05 4.41
C MET A 32 -1.06 0.22 4.56
N VAL A 33 -0.20 0.25 3.55
CA VAL A 33 1.03 -0.55 3.45
C VAL A 33 2.29 0.33 3.29
N LYS A 34 2.19 1.61 3.67
CA LYS A 34 3.34 2.53 3.75
C LYS A 34 4.42 2.07 4.74
N ALA A 35 5.61 2.63 4.61
CA ALA A 35 6.82 2.27 5.35
C ALA A 35 7.07 0.76 5.34
N ASN A 36 7.03 0.15 4.14
CA ASN A 36 7.16 -1.29 3.95
C ASN A 36 6.13 -2.11 4.78
N ALA A 37 4.86 -1.71 4.72
CA ALA A 37 3.77 -2.18 5.55
C ALA A 37 4.11 -2.15 7.05
N TYR A 38 4.54 -0.99 7.53
CA TYR A 38 4.95 -0.80 8.92
C TYR A 38 6.01 -1.83 9.36
N GLY A 39 6.94 -2.17 8.46
CA GLY A 39 7.99 -3.16 8.67
C GLY A 39 7.59 -4.63 8.50
N HIS A 40 6.34 -4.92 8.11
CA HIS A 40 5.85 -6.30 7.92
C HIS A 40 6.20 -6.88 6.54
N GLY A 41 6.66 -6.06 5.60
CA GLY A 41 6.94 -6.46 4.21
C GLY A 41 5.76 -6.18 3.29
N ALA A 42 5.77 -5.03 2.62
CA ALA A 42 4.63 -4.54 1.85
C ALA A 42 4.19 -5.50 0.73
N LYS A 43 5.14 -6.06 -0.02
CA LYS A 43 4.86 -7.05 -1.06
C LYS A 43 4.12 -8.28 -0.52
N ASP A 44 4.60 -8.85 0.57
CA ASP A 44 4.03 -10.06 1.14
C ASP A 44 2.67 -9.78 1.79
N VAL A 45 2.52 -8.64 2.47
CA VAL A 45 1.22 -8.18 2.99
C VAL A 45 0.21 -7.98 1.87
N CYS A 46 0.57 -7.34 0.76
CA CYS A 46 -0.34 -7.15 -0.38
C CYS A 46 -0.77 -8.48 -1.02
N LYS A 47 0.12 -9.48 -1.05
CA LYS A 47 -0.22 -10.83 -1.52
C LYS A 47 -1.13 -11.59 -0.56
N ILE A 48 -0.91 -11.43 0.74
CA ILE A 48 -1.74 -12.06 1.78
C ILE A 48 -3.15 -11.45 1.78
N LEU A 49 -3.26 -10.15 1.48
CA LEU A 49 -4.51 -9.40 1.43
C LEU A 49 -4.94 -9.14 -0.02
N ASP A 50 -4.77 -10.10 -0.92
CA ASP A 50 -5.02 -9.93 -2.35
C ASP A 50 -6.48 -9.56 -2.67
N GLN A 51 -7.43 -9.95 -1.83
CA GLN A 51 -8.84 -9.56 -1.92
C GLN A 51 -9.11 -8.07 -1.63
N ALA A 52 -8.10 -7.31 -1.16
CA ALA A 52 -8.28 -5.89 -0.90
C ALA A 52 -8.54 -5.14 -2.21
N PRO A 53 -9.55 -4.26 -2.26
CA PRO A 53 -9.93 -3.57 -3.50
C PRO A 53 -8.92 -2.52 -3.94
N ALA A 54 -8.06 -2.06 -3.02
CA ALA A 54 -6.98 -1.11 -3.25
C ALA A 54 -5.99 -1.18 -2.09
N PHE A 55 -4.81 -0.57 -2.25
CA PHE A 55 -3.83 -0.35 -1.19
C PHE A 55 -3.45 1.13 -1.09
N GLY A 56 -3.01 1.58 0.08
CA GLY A 56 -2.47 2.93 0.27
C GLY A 56 -1.00 2.92 0.68
N VAL A 57 -0.20 3.79 0.08
CA VAL A 57 1.22 4.02 0.41
C VAL A 57 1.45 5.50 0.71
N ALA A 58 2.64 5.86 1.21
CA ALA A 58 2.97 7.26 1.47
C ALA A 58 3.48 7.96 0.20
N SER A 59 4.32 7.29 -0.60
CA SER A 59 5.02 7.90 -1.73
C SER A 59 4.95 7.07 -3.02
N ILE A 60 5.36 7.69 -4.13
CA ILE A 60 5.37 7.05 -5.44
C ILE A 60 6.40 5.92 -5.54
N GLU A 61 7.52 6.01 -4.81
CA GLU A 61 8.56 4.98 -4.79
C GLU A 61 8.02 3.66 -4.24
N GLU A 62 7.25 3.73 -3.16
CA GLU A 62 6.59 2.56 -2.57
C GLU A 62 5.58 1.96 -3.56
N ALA A 63 4.78 2.81 -4.23
CA ALA A 63 3.82 2.36 -5.23
C ALA A 63 4.50 1.64 -6.41
N LEU A 64 5.60 2.19 -6.90
CA LEU A 64 6.41 1.60 -7.97
C LEU A 64 7.02 0.27 -7.55
N GLU A 65 7.48 0.12 -6.30
CA GLU A 65 8.00 -1.14 -5.78
C GLU A 65 6.91 -2.23 -5.76
N LEU A 66 5.68 -1.88 -5.35
CA LEU A 66 4.54 -2.79 -5.41
C LEU A 66 4.17 -3.17 -6.84
N ARG A 67 4.15 -2.22 -7.78
CA ARG A 67 3.90 -2.50 -9.21
C ARG A 67 4.95 -3.44 -9.79
N LYS A 68 6.25 -3.20 -9.54
CA LYS A 68 7.35 -4.09 -9.95
C LYS A 68 7.20 -5.50 -9.36
N SER A 69 6.55 -5.62 -8.21
CA SER A 69 6.27 -6.89 -7.55
C SER A 69 5.03 -7.62 -8.08
N GLY A 70 4.33 -7.05 -9.06
CA GLY A 70 3.17 -7.63 -9.72
C GLY A 70 1.82 -7.29 -9.07
N ILE A 71 1.78 -6.36 -8.12
CA ILE A 71 0.51 -5.88 -7.53
C ILE A 71 -0.22 -5.04 -8.57
N GLN A 72 -1.45 -5.45 -8.91
CA GLN A 72 -2.27 -4.81 -9.95
C GLN A 72 -3.44 -4.00 -9.38
N GLN A 73 -3.82 -4.23 -8.12
CA GLN A 73 -4.86 -3.47 -7.44
C GLN A 73 -4.53 -1.97 -7.47
N PRO A 74 -5.54 -1.07 -7.50
CA PRO A 74 -5.32 0.35 -7.36
C PRO A 74 -4.46 0.69 -6.14
N ILE A 75 -3.56 1.67 -6.30
CA ILE A 75 -2.69 2.13 -5.22
C ILE A 75 -2.90 3.64 -5.06
N LEU A 76 -3.27 4.06 -3.85
CA LEU A 76 -3.37 5.46 -3.45
C LEU A 76 -2.03 5.96 -2.92
N LEU A 77 -1.57 7.08 -3.49
CA LEU A 77 -0.53 7.92 -2.91
C LEU A 77 -1.18 8.84 -1.86
N LEU A 78 -1.04 8.48 -0.58
CA LEU A 78 -1.74 9.17 0.52
C LEU A 78 -1.32 10.62 0.66
N GLU A 79 -0.03 10.93 0.46
CA GLU A 79 0.51 12.29 0.59
C GLU A 79 0.50 13.03 -0.76
N GLY A 80 -0.14 12.43 -1.78
CA GLY A 80 -0.14 12.94 -3.15
C GLY A 80 1.21 12.80 -3.84
N THR A 81 1.52 13.76 -4.72
CA THR A 81 2.82 13.87 -5.40
C THR A 81 3.68 14.95 -4.76
N PHE A 82 5.00 14.75 -4.75
CA PHE A 82 5.97 15.73 -4.26
C PHE A 82 6.62 16.56 -5.37
N SER A 83 6.45 16.15 -6.63
CA SER A 83 6.95 16.86 -7.81
C SER A 83 6.00 16.72 -9.00
N ALA A 84 6.02 17.69 -9.92
CA ALA A 84 5.11 17.68 -11.07
C ALA A 84 5.33 16.48 -12.01
N CYS A 85 6.55 15.96 -12.10
CA CYS A 85 6.85 14.80 -12.96
C CYS A 85 6.21 13.51 -12.44
N GLU A 86 5.93 13.41 -11.13
CA GLU A 86 5.26 12.25 -10.54
C GLU A 86 3.82 12.08 -11.03
N ILE A 87 3.17 13.15 -11.50
CA ILE A 87 1.81 13.08 -12.07
C ILE A 87 1.81 12.20 -13.32
N ALA A 88 2.78 12.38 -14.23
CA ALA A 88 2.90 11.56 -15.44
C ALA A 88 3.25 10.10 -15.11
N ILE A 89 4.04 9.88 -14.06
CA ILE A 89 4.36 8.52 -13.58
C ILE A 89 3.11 7.87 -12.98
N ALA A 90 2.35 8.61 -12.17
CA ALA A 90 1.10 8.14 -11.57
C ALA A 90 0.07 7.78 -12.64
N GLU A 91 -0.07 8.58 -13.70
CA GLU A 91 -0.92 8.29 -14.86
C GLU A 91 -0.47 6.99 -15.55
N THR A 92 0.82 6.87 -15.85
CA THR A 92 1.40 5.68 -16.54
C THR A 92 1.13 4.38 -15.78
N HIS A 93 1.18 4.41 -14.46
CA HIS A 93 1.01 3.23 -13.60
C HIS A 93 -0.39 3.09 -12.99
N ASN A 94 -1.31 3.98 -13.36
CA ASN A 94 -2.67 4.06 -12.84
C ASN A 94 -2.70 4.09 -11.29
N PHE A 95 -1.98 5.05 -10.72
CA PHE A 95 -2.03 5.36 -9.28
C PHE A 95 -3.12 6.38 -9.00
N TRP A 96 -3.80 6.21 -7.87
CA TRP A 96 -4.68 7.25 -7.33
C TRP A 96 -3.83 8.27 -6.59
N VAL A 97 -4.08 9.55 -6.82
CA VAL A 97 -3.32 10.64 -6.22
C VAL A 97 -4.23 11.43 -5.28
N MET A 98 -3.86 11.55 -4.02
CA MET A 98 -4.51 12.50 -3.11
C MET A 98 -4.03 13.92 -3.44
N ILE A 99 -4.94 14.89 -3.44
CA ILE A 99 -4.61 16.31 -3.48
C ILE A 99 -4.87 16.86 -2.09
N GLU A 100 -3.81 17.23 -1.38
CA GLU A 100 -3.88 17.74 -0.01
C GLU A 100 -3.36 19.18 0.13
N ASN A 101 -2.73 19.74 -0.91
CA ASN A 101 -2.24 21.11 -0.87
C ASN A 101 -2.25 21.80 -2.25
N HIS A 102 -2.13 23.13 -2.26
CA HIS A 102 -2.20 23.94 -3.48
C HIS A 102 -1.05 23.70 -4.46
N ARG A 103 0.07 23.08 -4.05
CA ARG A 103 1.17 22.77 -4.99
C ARG A 103 0.87 21.56 -5.86
N GLN A 104 -0.12 20.76 -5.49
CA GLN A 104 -0.54 19.54 -6.19
C GLN A 104 -1.71 19.78 -7.17
N LEU A 105 -2.33 20.97 -7.12
CA LEU A 105 -3.34 21.43 -8.08
C LEU A 105 -2.65 21.98 -9.34
#